data_AF-A0A2S9HNH6-F1
#
_entry.id   AF-A0A2S9HNH6-F1
#
_cell.length_a   1.000
_cell.length_b   1.000
_cell.length_c   1.000
_cell.angle_alpha   90.00
_cell.angle_beta   90.00
_cell.angle_gamma   90.00
#
_symmetry.space_group_name_H-M   'P 1'
#
loop_
_entity.id
_entity.type
_entity.pdbx_description
1 polymer ?
#
loop_
_entity_poly.entity_id
_entity_poly.type
_entity_poly.pdbx_seq_one_letter_code
_entity_poly.pdbx_strand_id
1 'polypeptide(L)'
;MKGKAIPGNQMKKLIQYKTTDFINGFQGEKGEFTAAIYMEADGSLKFRFPTTEDRTIGKCPLCKSRVLVGKSNYLCEKYKKGCDFIIFGTFSGKNLSSNHVKKLLEKNVTDQIKGFISNKNGKKFDARLSYSVQEKRLKFLFGK
;
A
#
# COMPACT_ATOMS: atom_id res chain seq x y z
N MET A 1 9.78 -12.20 22.70
CA MET A 1 8.80 -11.82 21.67
C MET A 1 8.82 -12.87 20.56
N LYS A 2 7.73 -13.62 20.34
CA LYS A 2 7.57 -14.36 19.08
C LYS A 2 7.28 -13.32 18.00
N GLY A 3 8.35 -12.80 17.39
CA GLY A 3 8.31 -11.56 16.63
C GLY A 3 8.67 -11.80 15.18
N LYS A 4 7.98 -11.10 14.29
CA LYS A 4 8.40 -10.95 12.89
C LYS A 4 9.86 -10.49 12.87
N ALA A 5 10.72 -11.20 12.14
CA ALA A 5 12.08 -10.74 11.89
C ALA A 5 12.06 -9.40 11.16
N ILE A 6 12.86 -8.44 11.62
CA ILE A 6 13.04 -7.17 10.93
C ILE A 6 13.77 -7.47 9.61
N PRO A 7 13.19 -7.13 8.44
CA PRO A 7 13.84 -7.38 7.16
C PRO A 7 15.21 -6.69 7.09
N GLY A 8 16.20 -7.31 6.43
CA GLY A 8 17.58 -6.81 6.42
C GLY A 8 17.74 -5.37 5.88
N ASN A 9 16.90 -4.96 4.93
CA ASN A 9 16.86 -3.58 4.45
C ASN A 9 16.34 -2.59 5.52
N GLN A 10 15.40 -3.02 6.36
CA GLN A 10 14.90 -2.22 7.48
C GLN A 10 15.94 -2.13 8.61
N MET A 11 16.72 -3.19 8.84
CA MET A 11 17.85 -3.13 9.79
C MET A 11 18.90 -2.10 9.34
N LYS A 12 19.26 -2.09 8.05
CA LYS A 12 20.16 -1.07 7.49
C LYS A 12 19.62 0.35 7.72
N LYS A 13 18.32 0.56 7.51
CA LYS A 13 17.67 1.85 7.77
C LYS A 13 17.69 2.22 9.26
N LEU A 14 17.44 1.27 10.15
CA LEU A 14 17.48 1.52 11.59
C LEU A 14 18.88 1.93 12.06
N ILE A 15 19.93 1.29 11.54
CA ILE A 15 21.31 1.64 11.88
C ILE A 15 21.68 3.03 11.32
N GLN A 16 21.35 3.27 10.05
CA GLN A 16 21.75 4.50 9.33
C GLN A 16 20.93 5.73 9.73
N TYR A 17 19.61 5.59 9.85
CA TYR A 17 18.66 6.68 10.02
C TYR A 17 17.93 6.65 11.36
N LYS A 18 18.30 5.72 12.25
CA LYS A 18 17.66 5.52 13.57
C LYS A 18 16.17 5.20 13.48
N THR A 19 15.67 4.80 12.31
CA THR A 19 14.27 4.42 12.11
C THR A 19 14.08 3.44 10.95
N THR A 20 13.05 2.61 11.01
CA THR A 20 12.58 1.77 9.90
C THR A 20 11.42 2.43 9.17
N ASP A 21 11.08 1.90 7.99
CA ASP A 21 9.73 2.12 7.45
C ASP A 21 8.68 1.44 8.35
N PHE A 22 7.40 1.66 8.07
CA PHE A 22 6.33 0.88 8.68
C PHE A 22 6.38 -0.58 8.21
N ILE A 23 6.45 -1.50 9.16
CA ILE A 23 6.50 -2.94 8.93
C ILE A 23 5.18 -3.54 9.42
N ASN A 24 4.46 -4.20 8.52
CA ASN A 24 3.26 -4.97 8.85
C ASN A 24 3.66 -6.33 9.42
N GLY A 25 2.94 -6.85 10.41
CA GLY A 25 3.11 -8.25 10.85
C GLY A 25 3.65 -8.44 12.25
N PHE A 26 3.85 -7.38 13.04
CA PHE A 26 4.25 -7.54 14.43
C PHE A 26 3.12 -8.18 15.22
N GLN A 27 3.46 -9.09 16.13
CA GLN A 27 2.50 -9.79 16.98
C GLN A 27 2.41 -9.09 18.33
N GLY A 28 1.20 -8.72 18.73
CA GLY A 28 0.88 -8.21 20.07
C GLY A 28 -0.34 -8.93 20.64
N GLU A 29 -0.75 -8.54 21.85
CA GLU A 29 -1.87 -9.17 22.57
C GLU A 29 -3.19 -9.10 21.81
N LYS A 30 -3.43 -7.98 21.10
CA LYS A 30 -4.64 -7.74 20.30
C LYS A 30 -4.51 -8.21 18.85
N GLY A 31 -3.50 -9.04 18.57
CA GLY A 31 -3.20 -9.56 17.25
C GLY A 31 -2.12 -8.77 16.51
N GLU A 32 -2.17 -8.85 15.18
CA GLU A 32 -1.14 -8.31 14.29
C GLU A 32 -1.26 -6.79 14.16
N PHE A 33 -0.13 -6.08 14.27
CA PHE A 33 -0.07 -4.63 14.07
C PHE A 33 1.06 -4.20 13.13
N THR A 34 0.97 -2.93 12.72
CA THR A 34 1.95 -2.25 11.87
C THR A 34 2.64 -1.17 12.68
N ALA A 35 3.97 -1.14 12.64
CA ALA A 35 4.75 -0.10 13.32
C ALA A 35 6.09 0.13 12.61
N ALA A 36 6.66 1.31 12.80
CA ALA A 36 8.08 1.54 12.59
C ALA A 36 8.81 1.32 13.91
N ILE A 37 10.08 0.93 13.83
CA ILE A 37 10.97 0.88 14.98
C ILE A 37 11.90 2.08 14.88
N TYR A 38 12.08 2.83 15.95
CA TYR A 38 13.06 3.89 16.03
C TYR A 38 13.95 3.73 17.26
N MET A 39 15.17 4.23 17.15
CA MET A 39 16.19 4.16 18.19
C MET A 39 16.32 5.52 18.86
N GLU A 40 16.12 5.54 20.16
CA GLU A 40 16.27 6.72 21.02
C GLU A 40 17.75 7.05 21.26
N ALA A 41 18.01 8.24 21.80
CA ALA A 41 19.37 8.69 22.13
C ALA A 41 20.07 7.79 23.17
N ASP A 42 19.31 7.17 24.06
CA ASP A 42 19.81 6.21 25.06
C ASP A 42 20.07 4.79 24.48
N GLY A 43 19.86 4.62 23.17
CA GLY A 43 20.00 3.34 22.49
C GLY A 43 18.79 2.41 22.59
N SER A 44 17.74 2.80 23.30
CA SER A 44 16.52 2.00 23.41
C SER A 44 15.74 1.99 22.09
N LEU A 45 15.05 0.88 21.81
CA LEU A 45 14.18 0.75 20.64
C LEU A 45 12.72 0.96 21.04
N LYS A 46 12.03 1.80 20.27
CA LYS A 46 10.62 2.13 20.49
C LYS A 46 9.80 1.88 19.22
N PHE A 47 8.53 1.52 19.40
CA PHE A 47 7.58 1.44 18.31
C PHE A 47 6.94 2.81 18.07
N ARG A 48 6.84 3.19 16.80
CA ARG A 48 5.99 4.29 16.33
C ARG A 48 4.85 3.70 15.49
N PHE A 49 3.62 3.99 15.87
CA PHE A 49 2.44 3.56 15.12
C PHE A 49 2.09 4.58 14.03
N PRO A 50 1.59 4.14 12.87
CA PRO A 50 1.25 5.05 11.78
C PRO A 50 0.05 5.91 12.13
N THR A 51 0.19 7.22 11.93
CA THR A 51 -0.91 8.17 11.97
C THR A 51 -1.79 8.04 10.71
N THR A 52 -2.86 8.83 10.63
CA THR A 52 -3.63 8.96 9.38
C THR A 52 -2.78 9.57 8.27
N GLU A 53 -1.96 10.56 8.59
CA GLU A 53 -1.10 11.23 7.60
C GLU A 53 -0.05 10.26 7.04
N ASP A 54 0.58 9.46 7.91
CA ASP A 54 1.53 8.41 7.51
C ASP A 54 0.94 7.38 6.54
N ARG A 55 -0.37 7.12 6.65
CA ARG A 55 -1.09 6.17 5.78
C ARG A 55 -1.61 6.83 4.51
N THR A 56 -1.56 8.14 4.40
CA THR A 56 -2.16 8.86 3.27
C THR A 56 -1.26 8.77 2.04
N ILE A 57 -1.81 8.30 0.92
CA ILE A 57 -1.07 8.13 -0.34
C ILE A 57 -1.60 9.00 -1.48
N GLY A 58 -2.65 9.79 -1.25
CA GLY A 58 -3.19 10.70 -2.24
C GLY A 58 -4.65 11.06 -1.98
N LYS A 59 -5.26 11.73 -2.95
CA LYS A 59 -6.67 12.15 -2.91
C LYS A 59 -7.55 11.15 -3.64
N CYS A 60 -8.71 10.87 -3.08
CA CYS A 60 -9.70 9.96 -3.64
C CYS A 60 -10.26 10.53 -4.95
N PRO A 61 -10.28 9.76 -6.05
CA PRO A 61 -10.78 10.27 -7.32
C PRO A 61 -12.30 10.51 -7.28
N LEU A 62 -13.04 9.81 -6.41
CA LEU A 62 -14.50 9.93 -6.28
C LEU A 62 -14.96 11.14 -5.45
N CYS A 63 -14.29 11.42 -4.32
CA CYS A 63 -14.76 12.43 -3.35
C CYS A 63 -13.68 13.37 -2.82
N LYS A 64 -12.45 13.30 -3.35
CA LYS A 64 -11.29 14.15 -3.03
C LYS A 64 -10.76 14.08 -1.59
N SER A 65 -11.40 13.31 -0.71
CA SER A 65 -10.92 12.96 0.64
C SER A 65 -9.65 12.10 0.57
N ARG A 66 -8.95 11.88 1.68
CA ARG A 66 -7.69 11.11 1.71
C ARG A 66 -7.91 9.64 1.32
N VAL A 67 -6.94 9.07 0.60
CA VAL A 67 -6.81 7.62 0.40
C VAL A 67 -5.73 7.10 1.32
N LEU A 68 -6.09 6.09 2.11
CA LEU A 68 -5.25 5.50 3.13
C LEU A 68 -4.77 4.11 2.69
N VAL A 69 -3.54 3.75 3.07
CA VAL A 69 -3.04 2.37 3.02
C VAL A 69 -3.64 1.58 4.18
N GLY A 70 -4.35 0.51 3.85
CA GLY A 70 -4.82 -0.51 4.77
C GLY A 70 -3.92 -1.75 4.77
N LYS A 71 -4.36 -2.83 5.43
CA LYS A 71 -3.58 -4.08 5.54
C LYS A 71 -3.33 -4.75 4.17
N SER A 72 -4.35 -4.79 3.33
CA SER A 72 -4.35 -5.47 2.03
C SER A 72 -5.07 -4.68 0.94
N ASN A 73 -5.30 -3.39 1.17
CA ASN A 73 -6.07 -2.51 0.30
C ASN A 73 -5.66 -1.06 0.46
N TYR A 74 -6.13 -0.24 -0.46
CA TYR A 74 -6.03 1.22 -0.46
C TYR A 74 -7.45 1.74 -0.54
N LEU A 75 -7.90 2.50 0.45
CA LEU A 75 -9.29 2.90 0.57
C LEU A 75 -9.44 4.36 0.92
N CYS A 76 -10.55 4.96 0.50
CA CYS A 76 -10.92 6.30 0.95
C CYS A 76 -11.12 6.31 2.47
N GLU A 77 -10.72 7.39 3.14
CA GLU A 77 -10.99 7.59 4.58
C GLU A 77 -12.50 7.58 4.91
N LYS A 78 -13.34 7.87 3.90
CA LYS A 78 -14.81 7.81 3.97
C LYS A 78 -15.40 6.51 3.37
N TYR A 79 -14.59 5.46 3.21
CA TYR A 79 -15.07 4.19 2.66
C TYR A 79 -16.23 3.62 3.50
N LYS A 80 -17.33 3.22 2.85
CA LYS A 80 -18.60 2.81 3.49
C LYS A 80 -19.26 3.89 4.38
N LYS A 81 -18.81 5.14 4.27
CA LYS A 81 -19.33 6.32 4.97
C LYS A 81 -19.57 7.47 3.97
N GLY A 82 -20.17 7.15 2.82
CA GLY A 82 -20.41 8.10 1.73
C GLY A 82 -19.38 8.06 0.59
N CYS A 83 -18.48 7.07 0.57
CA CYS A 83 -17.61 6.80 -0.56
C CYS A 83 -17.36 5.29 -0.72
N ASP A 84 -17.24 4.82 -1.96
CA ASP A 84 -17.01 3.39 -2.27
C ASP A 84 -15.60 3.12 -2.82
N PHE A 85 -14.71 4.12 -2.82
CA PHE A 85 -13.38 3.96 -3.40
C PHE A 85 -12.53 2.99 -2.56
N ILE A 86 -12.18 1.86 -3.19
CA ILE A 86 -11.26 0.86 -2.68
C ILE A 86 -10.50 0.23 -3.84
N ILE A 87 -9.21 -0.04 -3.62
CA ILE A 87 -8.34 -0.82 -4.50
C ILE A 87 -7.73 -1.93 -3.65
N PHE A 88 -7.91 -3.18 -4.03
CA PHE A 88 -7.22 -4.29 -3.37
C PHE A 88 -5.72 -4.26 -3.70
N GLY A 89 -4.90 -4.61 -2.72
CA GLY A 89 -3.45 -4.69 -2.84
C GLY A 89 -3.00 -5.77 -3.82
N THR A 90 -3.89 -6.69 -4.21
CA THR A 90 -3.66 -7.67 -5.26
C THR A 90 -4.70 -7.50 -6.37
N PHE A 91 -4.23 -7.49 -7.61
CA PHE A 91 -5.07 -7.37 -8.80
C PHE A 91 -4.53 -8.28 -9.91
N SER A 92 -5.38 -9.19 -10.42
CA SER A 92 -5.03 -10.19 -11.45
C SER A 92 -3.70 -10.90 -11.21
N GLY A 93 -3.54 -11.44 -10.00
CA GLY A 93 -2.36 -12.22 -9.61
C GLY A 93 -1.10 -11.41 -9.29
N LYS A 94 -1.19 -10.07 -9.29
CA LYS A 94 -0.05 -9.18 -8.98
C LYS A 94 -0.33 -8.29 -7.79
N ASN A 95 0.70 -8.06 -6.99
CA ASN A 95 0.66 -7.09 -5.90
C ASN A 95 0.87 -5.66 -6.44
N LEU A 96 0.00 -4.76 -6.03
CA LEU A 96 0.08 -3.32 -6.29
C LEU A 96 0.84 -2.66 -5.14
N SER A 97 2.04 -2.15 -5.44
CA SER A 97 2.81 -1.36 -4.50
C SER A 97 2.11 -0.02 -4.21
N SER A 98 2.42 0.58 -3.06
CA SER A 98 1.86 1.90 -2.72
C SER A 98 2.29 2.97 -3.73
N ASN A 99 3.47 2.81 -4.35
CA ASN A 99 3.94 3.68 -5.42
C ASN A 99 3.09 3.56 -6.69
N HIS A 100 2.65 2.34 -7.07
CA HIS A 100 1.73 2.16 -8.18
C HIS A 100 0.42 2.91 -7.92
N VAL A 101 -0.16 2.74 -6.73
CA VAL A 101 -1.44 3.38 -6.39
C VAL A 101 -1.28 4.89 -6.25
N LYS A 102 -0.16 5.39 -5.70
CA LYS A 102 0.14 6.82 -5.67
C LYS A 102 0.15 7.44 -7.08
N LYS A 103 0.88 6.82 -8.02
CA LYS A 103 0.88 7.25 -9.43
C LYS A 103 -0.50 7.18 -10.07
N LEU A 104 -1.27 6.12 -9.76
CA LEU A 104 -2.64 6.00 -10.21
C LEU A 104 -3.53 7.15 -9.66
N LEU A 105 -3.39 7.53 -8.40
CA LEU A 105 -4.17 8.64 -7.82
C LEU A 105 -3.76 10.00 -8.40
N GLU A 106 -2.47 10.20 -8.67
CA GLU A 106 -1.93 11.47 -9.17
C GLU A 106 -2.16 11.67 -10.68
N LYS A 107 -1.97 10.61 -11.47
CA LYS A 107 -1.92 10.67 -12.94
C LYS A 107 -2.98 9.82 -13.64
N ASN A 108 -3.84 9.15 -12.88
CA ASN A 108 -4.77 8.13 -13.37
C ASN A 108 -4.12 6.96 -14.14
N VAL A 109 -2.82 6.75 -13.95
CA VAL A 109 -2.05 5.71 -14.63
C VAL A 109 -0.91 5.21 -13.76
N THR A 110 -0.68 3.89 -13.73
CA THR A 110 0.51 3.29 -13.11
C THR A 110 1.69 3.23 -14.09
N ASP A 111 2.88 2.90 -13.58
CA ASP A 111 3.92 2.33 -14.44
C ASP A 111 3.46 0.98 -15.01
N GLN A 112 4.19 0.45 -16.00
CA GLN A 112 3.94 -0.89 -16.51
C GLN A 112 4.25 -1.92 -15.42
N ILE A 113 3.24 -2.74 -15.11
CA ILE A 113 3.36 -3.84 -14.16
C ILE A 113 3.43 -5.12 -14.97
N LYS A 114 4.46 -5.94 -14.68
CA LYS A 114 4.74 -7.15 -15.44
C LYS A 114 4.05 -8.39 -14.87
N GLY A 115 3.60 -9.25 -15.78
CA GLY A 115 3.15 -10.61 -15.50
C GLY A 115 1.78 -10.74 -14.83
N PHE A 116 0.84 -9.85 -15.11
CA PHE A 116 -0.58 -10.07 -14.80
C PHE A 116 -1.07 -11.38 -15.40
N ILE A 117 -2.00 -12.04 -14.73
CA ILE A 117 -2.58 -13.29 -15.20
C ILE A 117 -3.95 -13.01 -15.81
N SER A 118 -4.13 -13.40 -17.07
CA SER A 118 -5.39 -13.23 -17.79
C SER A 118 -6.43 -14.22 -17.30
N ASN A 119 -7.60 -13.71 -16.87
CA ASN A 119 -8.72 -14.56 -16.48
C ASN A 119 -9.33 -15.35 -17.66
N LYS A 120 -9.02 -14.97 -18.91
CA LYS A 120 -9.56 -15.64 -20.10
C LYS A 120 -8.78 -16.90 -20.49
N ASN A 121 -7.46 -16.89 -20.32
CA ASN A 121 -6.59 -17.93 -20.86
C ASN A 121 -5.40 -18.29 -19.95
N GLY A 122 -5.32 -17.73 -18.74
CA GLY A 122 -4.23 -17.97 -17.79
C GLY A 122 -2.86 -17.42 -18.21
N LYS A 123 -2.75 -16.81 -19.39
CA LYS A 123 -1.47 -16.30 -19.90
C LYS A 123 -1.04 -15.05 -19.15
N LYS A 124 0.28 -14.92 -19.00
CA LYS A 124 0.91 -13.73 -18.43
C LYS A 124 0.96 -12.60 -19.45
N PHE A 125 0.72 -11.37 -19.00
CA PHE A 125 0.84 -10.18 -19.81
C PHE A 125 1.30 -8.99 -18.97
N ASP A 126 1.84 -7.98 -19.63
CA ASP A 126 2.25 -6.73 -19.00
C ASP A 126 1.25 -5.64 -19.36
N ALA A 127 0.93 -4.76 -18.42
CA ALA A 127 0.00 -3.65 -18.66
C ALA A 127 0.24 -2.51 -17.68
N ARG A 128 -0.29 -1.33 -18.03
CA ARG A 128 -0.54 -0.25 -17.07
C ARG A 128 -1.97 -0.38 -16.53
N LEU A 129 -2.24 0.21 -15.38
CA LEU A 129 -3.59 0.30 -14.83
C LEU A 129 -4.06 1.75 -14.80
N SER A 130 -5.34 1.97 -15.08
CA SER A 130 -6.08 3.21 -14.79
C SER A 130 -7.29 2.92 -13.91
N TYR A 131 -7.90 3.96 -13.34
CA TYR A 131 -9.13 3.83 -12.56
C TYR A 131 -10.29 4.48 -13.30
N SER A 132 -11.35 3.71 -13.57
CA SER A 132 -12.60 4.24 -14.11
C SER A 132 -13.46 4.76 -12.95
N VAL A 133 -13.70 6.07 -12.92
CA VAL A 133 -14.61 6.71 -11.95
C VAL A 133 -16.05 6.29 -12.18
N GLN A 134 -16.47 6.16 -13.45
CA GLN A 134 -17.82 5.76 -13.84
C GLN A 134 -18.12 4.32 -13.40
N GLU A 135 -17.19 3.40 -13.65
CA GLU A 135 -17.35 1.98 -13.31
C GLU A 135 -16.81 1.62 -11.93
N LYS A 136 -16.24 2.60 -11.21
CA LYS A 136 -15.61 2.45 -9.90
C LYS A 136 -14.60 1.29 -9.80
N ARG A 137 -13.83 1.02 -10.87
CA ARG A 137 -12.89 -0.13 -10.93
C ARG A 137 -11.61 0.15 -11.71
N LEU A 138 -10.60 -0.67 -11.45
CA LEU A 138 -9.36 -0.69 -12.24
C LEU A 138 -9.61 -1.20 -13.67
N LYS A 139 -8.87 -0.64 -14.61
CA LYS A 139 -8.86 -1.01 -16.03
C LYS A 139 -7.43 -1.25 -16.49
N PHE A 140 -7.26 -2.27 -17.32
CA PHE A 140 -6.00 -2.46 -18.02
C PHE A 140 -5.89 -1.44 -19.15
N LEU A 141 -4.75 -0.77 -19.21
CA LEU A 141 -4.31 -0.01 -20.36
C LEU A 141 -3.23 -0.83 -21.05
N PHE A 142 -3.62 -1.45 -22.15
CA PHE A 142 -2.72 -2.07 -23.09
C PHE A 142 -2.17 -0.97 -23.98
N GLY A 143 -0.85 -0.86 -24.10
CA GLY A 143 -0.24 0.10 -25.02
C GLY A 143 -0.60 -0.22 -26.46
N LYS A 144 -0.46 0.79 -27.33
CA LYS A 144 0.32 0.56 -28.55
C LYS A 144 1.76 0.33 -28.13
#